data_AF-A0A920IBL3-F1
#
_entry.id   AF-A0A920IBL3-F1
#
_cell.length_a   1.000
_cell.length_b   1.000
_cell.length_c   1.000
_cell.angle_alpha   90.00
_cell.angle_beta   90.00
_cell.angle_gamma   90.00
#
_symmetry.space_group_name_H-M   'P 1'
#
loop_
_entity.id
_entity.type
_entity.pdbx_description
1 polymer ?
#
loop_
_entity_poly.entity_id
_entity_poly.type
_entity_poly.pdbx_seq_one_letter_code
_entity_poly.pdbx_strand_id
1 'polypeptide(L)'
;MKTAPLIEITMPLENRAKFLMKEYQYLQTHSQALYNLFDAMFYRHGEEKTNSWRELAKNQDWYELALNLIQSHYDPAYKTSSMRKQREVDHTIMIDNGVNEEFKKAAQIVLERYKREFTRCE
;
A
#
# COMPACT_ATOMS: atom_id res chain seq x y z
N MET A 1 3.74 -21.77 -2.51
CA MET A 1 2.60 -20.86 -2.29
C MET A 1 2.08 -20.23 -3.60
N LYS A 2 1.84 -21.01 -4.68
CA LYS A 2 1.20 -20.49 -5.90
C LYS A 2 -0.32 -20.72 -5.94
N THR A 3 -0.84 -21.56 -5.05
CA THR A 3 -2.23 -22.04 -5.04
C THR A 3 -3.12 -21.39 -3.99
N ALA A 4 -2.56 -20.59 -3.07
CA ALA A 4 -3.37 -19.87 -2.09
C ALA A 4 -4.23 -18.80 -2.80
N PRO A 5 -5.44 -18.51 -2.33
CA PRO A 5 -6.24 -17.39 -2.83
C PRO A 5 -5.49 -16.06 -2.67
N LEU A 6 -5.72 -15.13 -3.61
CA LEU A 6 -5.25 -13.75 -3.51
C LEU A 6 -6.43 -12.87 -3.12
N ILE A 7 -6.31 -12.19 -1.97
CA ILE A 7 -7.32 -11.26 -1.48
C ILE A 7 -6.73 -9.87 -1.56
N GLU A 8 -7.44 -8.95 -2.21
CA GLU A 8 -7.06 -7.55 -2.31
C GLU A 8 -7.81 -6.73 -1.27
N ILE A 9 -7.10 -5.86 -0.56
CA ILE A 9 -7.70 -4.87 0.33
C ILE A 9 -7.53 -3.50 -0.31
N THR A 10 -8.63 -2.81 -0.57
CA THR A 10 -8.63 -1.46 -1.14
C THR A 10 -9.12 -0.44 -0.12
N MET A 11 -8.63 0.78 -0.24
CA MET A 11 -8.99 1.91 0.60
C MET A 11 -8.87 3.20 -0.24
N PRO A 12 -9.73 4.22 -0.03
CA PRO A 12 -9.60 5.49 -0.74
C PRO A 12 -8.19 6.08 -0.62
N LEU A 13 -7.69 6.67 -1.70
CA LEU A 13 -6.30 7.15 -1.81
C LEU A 13 -5.96 8.15 -0.69
N GLU A 14 -6.88 9.06 -0.41
CA GLU A 14 -6.76 10.09 0.62
C GLU A 14 -6.61 9.46 2.01
N ASN A 15 -7.35 8.38 2.26
CA ASN A 15 -7.31 7.67 3.54
C ASN A 15 -6.05 6.80 3.66
N ARG A 16 -5.52 6.27 2.54
CA ARG A 16 -4.19 5.65 2.48
C ARG A 16 -3.08 6.64 2.81
N ALA A 17 -3.12 7.84 2.23
CA ALA A 17 -2.13 8.88 2.52
C ALA A 17 -2.19 9.32 3.99
N LYS A 18 -3.39 9.57 4.55
CA LYS A 18 -3.58 9.89 5.97
C LYS A 18 -3.06 8.78 6.89
N PHE A 19 -3.34 7.53 6.55
CA PHE A 19 -2.83 6.38 7.31
C PHE A 19 -1.29 6.35 7.31
N LEU A 20 -0.65 6.51 6.15
CA LEU A 20 0.81 6.54 6.06
C LEU A 20 1.44 7.67 6.87
N MET A 21 0.85 8.87 6.86
CA MET A 21 1.35 9.99 7.67
C MET A 21 1.37 9.67 9.16
N LYS A 22 0.38 8.92 9.65
CA LYS A 22 0.29 8.51 11.05
C LYS A 22 1.29 7.39 11.37
N GLU A 23 1.27 6.31 10.60
CA GLU A 23 2.09 5.12 10.88
C GLU A 23 3.59 5.38 10.68
N TYR A 24 3.95 6.26 9.73
CA TYR A 24 5.33 6.58 9.39
C TYR A 24 5.76 7.96 9.87
N GLN A 25 5.14 8.48 10.95
CA GLN A 25 5.50 9.78 11.52
C GLN A 25 7.01 9.88 11.84
N TYR A 26 7.65 8.78 12.23
CA TYR A 26 9.09 8.73 12.50
C TYR A 26 9.95 9.07 11.28
N LEU A 27 9.48 8.84 10.04
CA LEU A 27 10.22 9.23 8.83
C LEU A 27 10.22 10.74 8.60
N GLN A 28 9.26 11.46 9.17
CA GLN A 28 9.17 12.92 9.08
C GLN A 28 10.27 13.59 9.91
N THR A 29 10.74 12.94 10.98
CA THR A 29 11.80 13.46 11.86
C THR A 29 13.20 12.97 11.48
N HIS A 30 13.32 11.99 10.58
CA HIS A 30 14.59 11.38 10.16
C HIS A 30 14.84 11.59 8.66
N SER A 31 15.13 12.84 8.28
CA SER A 31 15.30 13.25 6.88
C SER A 31 16.32 12.38 6.12
N GLN A 32 17.46 12.03 6.71
CA GLN A 32 18.48 11.23 6.00
C GLN A 32 17.96 9.85 5.56
N ALA A 33 17.19 9.17 6.42
CA ALA A 33 16.62 7.87 6.07
C ALA A 33 15.66 7.97 4.89
N LEU A 34 14.83 9.02 4.88
CA LEU A 34 13.89 9.28 3.79
C LEU A 34 14.62 9.64 2.48
N TYR A 35 15.69 10.43 2.55
CA TYR A 35 16.44 10.82 1.36
C TYR A 35 17.18 9.63 0.72
N ASN A 36 17.68 8.70 1.53
CA ASN A 36 18.25 7.44 1.04
C ASN A 36 17.20 6.58 0.32
N LEU A 37 15.93 6.62 0.74
CA LEU A 37 14.84 5.94 0.02
C LEU A 37 14.61 6.57 -1.35
N PHE A 38 14.68 7.90 -1.47
CA PHE A 38 14.59 8.57 -2.76
C PHE A 38 15.75 8.19 -3.68
N ASP A 39 16.98 8.08 -3.16
CA ASP A 39 18.14 7.62 -3.93
C ASP A 39 17.91 6.21 -4.49
N ALA A 40 17.41 5.28 -3.67
CA ALA A 40 17.10 3.93 -4.11
C ALA A 40 16.01 3.89 -5.20
N MET A 41 15.14 4.89 -5.24
CA MET A 41 14.07 5.02 -6.23
C MET A 41 14.47 5.77 -7.50
N PHE A 42 15.64 6.43 -7.51
CA PHE A 42 16.15 7.21 -8.64
C PHE A 42 16.22 6.41 -9.93
N TYR A 43 16.75 5.18 -9.88
CA TYR A 43 16.91 4.34 -11.07
C TYR A 43 15.58 4.07 -11.80
N ARG A 44 14.48 4.01 -11.06
CA ARG A 44 13.16 3.71 -11.62
C ARG A 44 12.41 4.93 -12.13
N HIS A 45 12.59 6.09 -11.51
CA HIS A 45 11.75 7.27 -11.74
C HIS A 45 12.49 8.49 -12.27
N GLY A 46 13.82 8.45 -12.27
CA GLY A 46 14.67 9.54 -12.74
C GLY A 46 14.76 10.72 -11.78
N GLU A 47 15.52 11.71 -12.22
CA GLU A 47 15.90 12.89 -11.44
C GLU A 47 14.70 13.79 -11.14
N GLU A 48 13.89 14.14 -12.15
CA GLU A 48 12.77 15.08 -12.00
C GLU A 48 11.80 14.62 -10.88
N LYS A 49 11.37 13.36 -10.93
CA LYS A 49 10.40 12.82 -9.98
C LYS A 49 11.00 12.71 -8.58
N THR A 50 12.23 12.20 -8.45
CA THR A 50 12.88 12.07 -7.13
C THR A 50 13.21 13.43 -6.51
N ASN A 51 13.55 14.44 -7.31
CA ASN A 51 13.72 15.80 -6.82
C ASN A 51 12.39 16.42 -6.35
N SER A 52 11.29 16.19 -7.06
CA SER A 52 9.96 16.65 -6.59
C SER A 52 9.62 16.07 -5.21
N TRP A 53 9.95 14.81 -4.95
CA TRP A 53 9.73 14.19 -3.65
C TRP A 53 10.62 14.76 -2.55
N ARG A 54 11.87 15.11 -2.87
CA ARG A 54 12.76 15.81 -1.94
C ARG A 54 12.23 17.19 -1.57
N GLU A 55 11.72 17.96 -2.53
CA GLU A 55 11.15 19.27 -2.24
C GLU A 55 9.87 19.16 -1.39
N LEU A 56 8.98 18.20 -1.68
CA LEU A 56 7.82 17.94 -0.81
C LEU A 56 8.25 17.58 0.62
N ALA A 57 9.25 16.70 0.77
CA ALA A 57 9.77 16.33 2.08
C ALA A 57 10.41 17.52 2.82
N LYS A 58 11.16 18.35 2.11
CA LYS A 58 11.82 19.55 2.64
C LYS A 58 10.81 20.61 3.10
N ASN A 59 9.70 20.76 2.37
CA ASN A 59 8.60 21.65 2.73
C ASN A 59 7.65 21.07 3.78
N GLN A 60 7.89 19.82 4.22
CA GLN A 60 7.02 19.09 5.14
C GLN A 60 5.61 18.82 4.56
N ASP A 61 5.48 18.79 3.24
CA ASP A 61 4.26 18.46 2.50
C ASP A 61 4.01 16.94 2.48
N TRP A 62 3.98 16.32 3.67
CA TRP A 62 3.98 14.87 3.84
C TRP A 62 2.76 14.18 3.22
N TYR A 63 1.61 14.85 3.25
CA TYR A 63 0.39 14.33 2.63
C TYR A 63 0.54 14.20 1.12
N GLU A 64 1.03 15.24 0.47
CA GLU A 64 1.23 15.28 -0.97
C GLU A 64 2.34 14.30 -1.40
N LEU A 65 3.40 14.20 -0.59
CA LEU A 65 4.45 13.19 -0.78
C LEU A 65 3.86 11.77 -0.73
N ALA A 66 3.01 11.47 0.25
CA ALA A 66 2.40 10.15 0.39
C ALA A 66 1.49 9.82 -0.80
N LEU A 67 0.65 10.76 -1.26
CA LEU A 67 -0.17 10.60 -2.47
C LEU A 67 0.70 10.25 -3.68
N ASN A 68 1.75 11.05 -3.90
CA ASN A 68 2.65 10.88 -5.03
C ASN A 68 3.37 9.51 -5.00
N LEU A 69 3.86 9.09 -3.85
CA LEU A 69 4.53 7.79 -3.68
C LEU A 69 3.57 6.63 -3.92
N ILE A 70 2.35 6.70 -3.39
CA ILE A 70 1.32 5.66 -3.60
C ILE A 70 1.06 5.49 -5.09
N GLN A 71 0.73 6.58 -5.79
CA GLN A 71 0.30 6.52 -7.19
C GLN A 71 1.46 6.24 -8.15
N SER A 72 2.63 6.80 -7.89
CA SER A 72 3.76 6.75 -8.84
C SER A 72 4.65 5.53 -8.62
N HIS A 73 4.80 5.07 -7.38
CA HIS A 73 5.74 3.99 -7.05
C HIS A 73 5.03 2.71 -6.60
N TYR A 74 4.21 2.77 -5.56
CA TYR A 74 3.69 1.58 -4.90
C TYR A 74 2.58 0.89 -5.68
N ASP A 75 1.53 1.59 -6.09
CA ASP A 75 0.40 0.99 -6.83
C ASP A 75 0.86 0.34 -8.15
N PRO A 76 1.71 0.98 -8.98
CA PRO A 76 2.29 0.33 -10.15
C PRO A 76 3.15 -0.89 -9.79
N ALA A 77 3.97 -0.81 -8.72
CA ALA A 77 4.80 -1.94 -8.30
C ALA A 77 3.96 -3.17 -7.91
N TYR A 78 2.89 -2.97 -7.15
CA TYR A 78 1.98 -4.04 -6.74
C TYR A 78 1.26 -4.63 -7.95
N LYS A 79 0.73 -3.80 -8.85
CA LYS A 79 0.07 -4.25 -10.07
C LYS A 79 1.01 -5.09 -10.96
N THR A 80 2.23 -4.60 -11.22
CA THR A 80 3.23 -5.34 -12.02
C THR A 80 3.61 -6.67 -11.35
N SER A 81 3.76 -6.69 -10.03
CA SER A 81 4.09 -7.90 -9.27
C SER A 81 2.98 -8.96 -9.37
N SER A 82 1.72 -8.55 -9.24
CA SER A 82 0.56 -9.44 -9.38
C SER A 82 0.43 -9.98 -10.81
N MET A 83 0.56 -9.12 -11.83
CA MET A 83 0.52 -9.51 -13.24
C MET A 83 1.61 -10.53 -13.58
N ARG A 84 2.86 -10.30 -13.16
CA ARG A 84 3.98 -11.22 -13.41
C ARG A 84 3.75 -12.61 -12.80
N LYS A 85 3.04 -12.68 -11.67
CA LYS A 85 2.73 -13.94 -11.00
C LYS A 85 1.45 -14.61 -11.54
N GLN A 86 0.75 -13.98 -12.49
CA GLN A 86 -0.52 -14.45 -13.06
C GLN A 86 -1.51 -14.87 -11.97
N ARG A 87 -1.58 -14.10 -10.88
CA ARG A 87 -2.51 -14.38 -9.79
C ARG A 87 -3.78 -13.61 -10.03
N GLU A 88 -4.87 -14.33 -10.21
CA GLU A 88 -6.21 -13.78 -10.20
C GLU A 88 -6.59 -13.38 -8.77
N VAL A 89 -7.26 -12.23 -8.63
CA VAL A 89 -7.79 -11.78 -7.35
C VAL A 89 -9.10 -12.54 -7.10
N ASP A 90 -9.13 -13.35 -6.04
CA ASP A 90 -10.32 -14.13 -5.68
C ASP A 90 -11.38 -13.24 -5.02
N HIS A 91 -10.95 -12.27 -4.22
CA HIS A 91 -11.85 -11.37 -3.52
C HIS A 91 -11.20 -10.01 -3.26
N THR A 92 -12.00 -8.96 -3.39
CA THR A 92 -11.60 -7.59 -3.03
C THR A 92 -12.46 -7.09 -1.89
N ILE A 93 -11.83 -6.65 -0.81
CA ILE A 93 -12.48 -6.06 0.35
C ILE A 93 -12.12 -4.57 0.38
N MET A 94 -13.13 -3.71 0.38
CA MET A 94 -12.93 -2.28 0.60
C MET A 94 -13.02 -1.97 2.09
N ILE A 95 -12.07 -1.19 2.59
CA ILE A 95 -12.10 -0.61 3.93
C ILE A 95 -12.09 0.91 3.82
N ASP A 96 -12.77 1.58 4.75
CA ASP A 96 -12.89 3.04 4.68
C ASP A 96 -11.63 3.74 5.18
N ASN A 97 -10.98 3.20 6.20
CA ASN A 97 -9.83 3.81 6.84
C ASN A 97 -8.93 2.76 7.51
N GLY A 98 -7.72 3.16 7.90
CA GLY A 98 -6.72 2.27 8.48
C GLY A 98 -6.84 2.07 10.00
N VAL A 99 -8.03 2.12 10.60
CA VAL A 99 -8.20 1.75 12.01
C VAL A 99 -8.32 0.23 12.18
N ASN A 100 -7.89 -0.27 13.33
CA ASN A 100 -7.88 -1.71 13.61
C ASN A 100 -9.24 -2.39 13.44
N GLU A 101 -10.35 -1.69 13.73
CA GLU A 101 -11.69 -2.28 13.58
C GLU A 101 -12.06 -2.57 12.12
N GLU A 102 -11.63 -1.74 11.16
CA GLU A 102 -11.85 -2.01 9.74
C GLU A 102 -11.06 -3.25 9.28
N PHE A 103 -9.82 -3.40 9.75
CA PHE A 103 -9.02 -4.60 9.48
C PHE A 103 -9.61 -5.86 10.13
N LYS A 104 -10.18 -5.77 11.34
CA LYS A 104 -10.86 -6.90 12.00
C LYS A 104 -12.10 -7.33 11.21
N LYS A 105 -12.93 -6.38 10.75
CA LYS A 105 -14.09 -6.67 9.89
C LYS A 105 -13.64 -7.35 8.59
N ALA A 106 -12.61 -6.82 7.92
CA ALA A 106 -12.05 -7.42 6.72
C ALA A 106 -11.55 -8.86 6.99
N ALA A 107 -10.84 -9.08 8.10
CA ALA A 107 -10.38 -10.41 8.49
C ALA A 107 -11.56 -11.38 8.76
N GLN A 108 -12.64 -10.92 9.39
CA GLN A 108 -13.86 -11.73 9.57
C GLN A 108 -14.50 -12.10 8.24
N ILE A 109 -14.58 -11.18 7.28
CA ILE A 109 -15.10 -11.47 5.93
C ILE A 109 -14.27 -12.58 5.27
N VAL A 110 -12.94 -12.50 5.35
CA VAL A 110 -12.04 -13.55 4.83
C VAL A 110 -12.31 -14.89 5.53
N LEU A 111 -12.36 -14.91 6.85
CA LEU A 111 -12.61 -16.14 7.61
C LEU A 111 -13.96 -16.76 7.26
N GLU A 112 -15.03 -15.98 7.17
CA GLU A 112 -16.37 -16.50 6.84
C GLU A 112 -16.49 -17.02 5.40
N ARG A 113 -15.74 -16.43 4.46
CA ARG A 113 -15.66 -16.91 3.07
C ARG A 113 -15.04 -18.30 3.01
N TYR A 114 -13.86 -18.47 3.61
CA TYR A 114 -13.10 -19.73 3.49
C TYR A 114 -13.44 -20.77 4.55
N LYS A 115 -14.09 -20.40 5.67
CA LYS A 115 -14.65 -21.40 6.63
C LYS A 115 -15.63 -22.35 5.94
N ARG A 116 -16.47 -21.83 5.03
CA ARG A 116 -17.48 -22.63 4.31
C ARG A 116 -16.89 -23.57 3.26
N GLU A 117 -15.67 -23.31 2.80
CA GLU A 117 -14.99 -24.18 1.83
C GLU A 117 -14.45 -25.46 2.47
N PHE A 118 -14.12 -25.43 3.77
CA PHE A 118 -13.66 -26.61 4.52
C PHE A 118 -14.79 -27.51 5.04
N THR A 119 -16.03 -27.01 5.15
CA THR A 119 -17.18 -27.80 5.64
C THR A 119 -17.92 -28.57 4.54
N ARG A 120 -17.49 -28.45 3.29
CA ARG A 120 -18.17 -29.01 2.10
C ARG A 120 -17.48 -30.25 1.54
N CYS A 121 -16.44 -30.74 2.21
CA CYS A 121 -15.78 -32.02 1.98
C CYS A 121 -16.14 -33.01 3.09
N GLU A 122 -17.42 -33.35 3.21
CA GLU A 122 -17.91 -34.56 3.88
C GLU A 122 -18.96 -35.24 2.99
#